data_AF-A0A815UNL6-F1
#
_entry.id   AF-A0A815UNL6-F1
#
_cell.length_a   1.000
_cell.length_b   1.000
_cell.length_c   1.000
_cell.angle_alpha   90.00
_cell.angle_beta   90.00
_cell.angle_gamma   90.00
#
_symmetry.space_group_name_H-M   'P 1'
#
loop_
_entity.id
_entity.type
_entity.pdbx_description
1 polymer ?
#
loop_
_entity_poly.entity_id
_entity_poly.type
_entity_poly.pdbx_seq_one_letter_code
_entity_poly.pdbx_strand_id
1 'polypeptide(L)'
;MERRKRVRGTSVINHDDTKRQKRKIKTSSTNRSSKQNFTRFEDLSNEIIYEIFEFLDAFHSYQAFNNLNIRFRNFVTYSNLPLKITISSITRTNFRDYYTNFIIPSQDRITSLYITNRFSYDLDIS
;
A
#
# COMPACT_ATOMS: atom_id res chain seq x y z
N MET A 1 -2.04 -64.77 -56.35
CA MET A 1 -3.51 -64.60 -56.49
C MET A 1 -4.11 -64.48 -55.08
N GLU A 2 -5.16 -63.69 -54.88
CA GLU A 2 -5.69 -63.34 -53.55
C GLU A 2 -6.64 -64.41 -52.97
N ARG A 3 -6.66 -64.59 -51.63
CA ARG A 3 -7.93 -64.72 -50.86
C ARG A 3 -7.78 -64.58 -49.34
N ARG A 4 -8.35 -63.50 -48.79
CA ARG A 4 -8.88 -63.44 -47.41
C ARG A 4 -10.41 -63.56 -47.44
N LYS A 5 -11.02 -64.28 -46.49
CA LYS A 5 -12.41 -64.16 -45.95
C LYS A 5 -12.64 -65.36 -44.98
N ARG A 6 -13.03 -65.27 -43.70
CA ARG A 6 -13.67 -64.26 -42.81
C ARG A 6 -15.22 -64.32 -42.76
N VAL A 7 -15.75 -64.24 -41.52
CA VAL A 7 -17.13 -63.91 -41.08
C VAL A 7 -18.19 -65.04 -41.02
N ARG A 8 -18.76 -65.27 -39.81
CA ARG A 8 -20.20 -65.29 -39.42
C ARG A 8 -20.35 -65.89 -37.99
N GLY A 9 -21.26 -65.46 -37.11
CA GLY A 9 -22.17 -64.28 -37.12
C GLY A 9 -23.37 -64.44 -36.16
N THR A 10 -24.00 -63.33 -35.72
CA THR A 10 -25.28 -63.22 -34.95
C THR A 10 -25.30 -63.84 -33.53
N SER A 11 -26.10 -63.41 -32.54
CA SER A 11 -27.07 -62.28 -32.39
C SER A 11 -26.91 -61.67 -30.96
N VAL A 12 -27.82 -60.98 -30.23
CA VAL A 12 -29.28 -60.67 -30.29
C VAL A 12 -29.53 -59.17 -29.95
N ILE A 13 -30.68 -58.78 -29.37
CA ILE A 13 -31.20 -57.39 -29.24
C ILE A 13 -31.95 -57.16 -27.90
N ASN A 14 -31.96 -55.90 -27.40
CA ASN A 14 -32.78 -55.33 -26.29
C ASN A 14 -32.47 -55.81 -24.84
N HIS A 15 -32.76 -55.04 -23.76
CA HIS A 15 -33.32 -53.69 -23.61
C HIS A 15 -32.77 -53.03 -22.32
N ASP A 16 -32.34 -51.76 -22.34
CA ASP A 16 -32.54 -50.83 -21.20
C ASP A 16 -32.34 -49.36 -21.63
N ASP A 17 -33.13 -48.43 -21.08
CA ASP A 17 -33.27 -47.04 -21.52
C ASP A 17 -32.82 -46.04 -20.43
N THR A 18 -31.55 -45.66 -20.44
CA THR A 18 -31.02 -44.60 -19.55
C THR A 18 -30.43 -43.42 -20.32
N LYS A 19 -31.29 -42.71 -21.07
CA LYS A 19 -31.00 -41.40 -21.71
C LYS A 19 -30.74 -40.28 -20.68
N ARG A 20 -29.67 -40.38 -19.89
CA ARG A 20 -29.26 -39.32 -18.96
C ARG A 20 -28.48 -38.22 -19.68
N GLN A 21 -29.19 -37.44 -20.51
CA GLN A 21 -28.64 -36.28 -21.20
C GLN A 21 -27.98 -35.31 -20.21
N LYS A 22 -26.64 -35.30 -20.18
CA LYS A 22 -25.85 -34.32 -19.41
C LYS A 22 -26.05 -32.94 -20.02
N ARG A 23 -27.07 -32.20 -19.54
CA ARG A 23 -27.21 -30.76 -19.78
C ARG A 23 -25.92 -30.06 -19.33
N LYS A 24 -25.02 -29.78 -20.28
CA LYS A 24 -23.92 -28.84 -20.09
C LYS A 24 -24.54 -27.45 -19.94
N ILE A 25 -24.95 -27.11 -18.72
CA ILE A 25 -25.18 -25.72 -18.36
C ILE A 25 -23.80 -25.06 -18.43
N LYS A 26 -23.49 -24.45 -19.57
CA LYS A 26 -22.30 -23.64 -19.76
C LYS A 26 -22.55 -22.34 -19.02
N THR A 27 -22.43 -22.37 -17.70
CA THR A 27 -22.38 -21.19 -16.85
C THR A 27 -21.13 -20.40 -17.25
N SER A 28 -21.26 -19.54 -18.24
CA SER A 28 -20.45 -18.33 -18.35
C SER A 28 -20.85 -17.42 -17.19
N SER A 29 -20.50 -17.85 -15.98
CA SER A 29 -20.35 -16.98 -14.81
C SER A 29 -19.18 -16.07 -15.14
N THR A 30 -19.47 -15.05 -15.95
CA THR A 30 -18.57 -13.96 -16.26
C THR A 30 -18.44 -13.16 -14.97
N ASN A 31 -17.60 -13.67 -14.07
CA ASN A 31 -17.19 -13.02 -12.84
C ASN A 31 -16.44 -11.75 -13.24
N ARG A 32 -17.20 -10.71 -13.57
CA ARG A 32 -16.73 -9.32 -13.62
C ARG A 32 -16.38 -8.96 -12.20
N SER A 33 -15.18 -9.36 -11.76
CA SER A 33 -14.54 -8.75 -10.62
C SER A 33 -14.51 -7.25 -10.89
N SER A 34 -15.35 -6.51 -10.18
CA SER A 34 -15.23 -5.06 -10.09
C SER A 34 -13.82 -4.78 -9.60
N LYS A 35 -12.93 -4.34 -10.50
CA LYS A 35 -11.58 -3.89 -10.13
C LYS A 35 -11.76 -2.72 -9.18
N GLN A 36 -11.63 -3.01 -7.89
CA GLN A 36 -11.79 -2.05 -6.82
C GLN A 36 -10.52 -1.20 -6.83
N ASN A 37 -10.62 -0.02 -7.44
CA ASN A 37 -9.49 0.90 -7.59
C ASN A 37 -9.22 1.53 -6.22
N PHE A 38 -8.24 0.98 -5.49
CA PHE A 38 -7.76 1.54 -4.23
C PHE A 38 -6.87 2.75 -4.54
N THR A 39 -7.41 3.96 -4.38
CA THR A 39 -6.64 5.20 -4.35
C THR A 39 -5.83 5.27 -3.06
N ARG A 40 -4.57 5.65 -3.16
CA ARG A 40 -3.63 5.81 -2.05
C ARG A 40 -3.44 7.28 -1.70
N PHE A 41 -2.87 7.56 -0.53
CA PHE A 41 -2.48 8.93 -0.16
C PHE A 41 -1.36 9.45 -1.06
N GLU A 42 -0.48 8.55 -1.50
CA GLU A 42 0.62 8.83 -2.40
C GLU A 42 0.20 9.18 -3.84
N ASP A 43 -1.07 8.92 -4.20
CA ASP A 43 -1.65 9.26 -5.51
C ASP A 43 -2.18 10.71 -5.58
N LEU A 44 -2.26 11.41 -4.44
CA LEU A 44 -2.66 12.83 -4.38
C LEU A 44 -1.65 13.72 -5.12
N SER A 45 -2.12 14.81 -5.74
CA SER A 45 -1.26 15.77 -6.44
C SER A 45 -0.38 16.58 -5.45
N ASN A 46 0.63 17.30 -5.94
CA ASN A 46 1.53 18.04 -5.03
C ASN A 46 0.79 19.19 -4.33
N GLU A 47 -0.15 19.83 -5.02
CA GLU A 47 -0.93 20.97 -4.54
C GLU A 47 -1.75 20.60 -3.29
N ILE A 48 -2.43 19.45 -3.33
CA ILE A 48 -3.20 18.93 -2.19
C ILE A 48 -2.27 18.51 -1.03
N ILE A 49 -1.08 17.96 -1.33
CA ILE A 49 -0.09 17.66 -0.29
C ILE A 49 0.49 18.95 0.34
N TYR A 50 0.68 20.03 -0.44
CA TYR A 50 1.04 21.35 0.09
C TYR A 50 -0.03 21.89 1.05
N GLU A 51 -1.29 21.90 0.62
CA GLU A 51 -2.43 22.36 1.42
C GLU A 51 -2.56 21.57 2.73
N ILE A 52 -2.49 20.23 2.68
CA ILE A 52 -2.57 19.38 3.88
C ILE A 52 -1.44 19.69 4.87
N PHE A 53 -0.20 19.81 4.40
CA PHE A 53 0.96 19.96 5.29
C PHE A 53 1.10 21.37 5.91
N GLU A 54 0.40 22.40 5.41
CA GLU A 54 0.36 23.72 6.06
C GLU A 54 -0.33 23.68 7.44
N PHE A 55 -1.24 22.71 7.64
CA PHE A 55 -1.96 22.46 8.89
C PHE A 55 -1.29 21.42 9.80
N LEU A 56 -0.27 20.70 9.32
CA LEU A 56 0.41 19.67 10.11
C LEU A 56 1.59 20.24 10.90
N ASP A 57 1.87 19.63 12.05
CA ASP A 57 3.13 19.88 12.75
C ASP A 57 4.29 19.21 12.01
N ALA A 58 5.41 19.92 11.87
CA ALA A 58 6.58 19.47 11.13
C ALA A 58 7.29 18.27 11.81
N PHE A 59 7.18 18.11 13.12
CA PHE A 59 7.73 16.94 13.82
C PHE A 59 6.94 15.67 13.49
N HIS A 60 5.62 15.72 13.59
CA HIS A 60 4.75 14.61 13.21
C HIS A 60 4.83 14.32 11.70
N SER A 61 4.91 15.36 10.87
CA SER A 61 5.11 15.24 9.42
C SER A 61 6.42 14.52 9.09
N TYR A 62 7.52 14.87 9.75
CA TYR A 62 8.80 14.19 9.57
C TYR A 62 8.74 12.72 9.99
N GLN A 63 8.22 12.42 11.19
CA GLN A 63 8.13 11.04 11.68
C GLN A 63 7.27 10.14 10.80
N ALA A 64 6.14 10.65 10.28
CA ALA A 64 5.22 9.86 9.44
C ALA A 64 5.70 9.72 7.99
N PHE A 65 6.24 10.78 7.38
CA PHE A 65 6.39 10.87 5.92
C PHE A 65 7.83 10.85 5.40
N ASN A 66 8.85 11.14 6.23
CA ASN A 66 10.26 11.15 5.79
C ASN A 66 10.73 9.79 5.22
N ASN A 67 10.16 8.69 5.71
CA ASN A 67 10.53 7.33 5.32
C ASN A 67 9.52 6.67 4.37
N LEU A 68 8.42 7.35 3.99
CA LEU A 68 7.33 6.75 3.20
C LEU A 68 7.76 6.48 1.75
N ASN A 69 8.30 7.49 1.06
CA ASN A 69 8.98 7.37 -0.22
C ASN A 69 9.79 8.65 -0.53
N ILE A 70 10.56 8.65 -1.63
CA ILE A 70 11.43 9.77 -1.99
C ILE A 70 10.68 11.08 -2.27
N ARG A 71 9.44 11.04 -2.78
CA ARG A 71 8.61 12.24 -3.00
C ARG A 71 8.29 12.90 -1.66
N PHE A 72 7.79 12.13 -0.69
CA PHE A 72 7.45 12.65 0.64
C PHE A 72 8.67 13.04 1.46
N ARG A 73 9.78 12.30 1.38
CA ARG A 73 11.05 12.70 2.00
C ARG A 73 11.53 14.05 1.50
N ASN A 74 11.60 14.21 0.17
CA ASN A 74 12.04 15.46 -0.44
C ASN A 74 11.06 16.60 -0.15
N PHE A 75 9.76 16.33 -0.11
CA PHE A 75 8.73 17.28 0.29
C PHE A 75 8.94 17.77 1.73
N VAL A 76 9.10 16.87 2.70
CA VAL A 76 9.31 17.24 4.11
C VAL A 76 10.57 18.11 4.26
N THR A 77 11.71 17.62 3.79
CA THR A 77 13.01 18.28 4.02
C THR A 77 13.23 19.54 3.19
N TYR A 78 12.74 19.58 1.94
CA TYR A 78 13.11 20.62 0.95
C TYR A 78 11.93 21.41 0.35
N SER A 79 10.71 21.29 0.89
CA SER A 79 9.62 22.21 0.50
C SER A 79 9.90 23.64 0.96
N ASN A 80 9.24 24.62 0.33
CA ASN A 80 9.24 26.01 0.79
C ASN A 80 8.17 26.29 1.86
N LEU A 81 7.53 25.26 2.43
CA LEU A 81 6.50 25.46 3.46
C LEU A 81 7.11 26.02 4.76
N PRO A 82 6.46 27.02 5.40
CA PRO A 82 6.76 27.43 6.76
C PRO A 82 6.57 26.26 7.74
N LEU A 83 7.54 26.05 8.63
CA LEU A 83 7.53 24.95 9.59
C LEU A 83 7.10 25.42 10.99
N LYS A 84 6.11 24.73 11.55
CA LYS A 84 5.70 24.81 12.95
C LYS A 84 6.12 23.50 13.61
N ILE A 85 6.87 23.56 14.72
CA ILE A 85 7.45 22.38 15.38
C ILE A 85 6.98 22.35 16.84
N THR A 86 6.27 21.29 17.23
CA THR A 86 5.69 21.10 18.56
C THR A 86 6.14 19.75 19.13
N ILE A 87 7.25 19.76 19.87
CA ILE A 87 7.82 18.53 20.45
C ILE A 87 7.27 18.36 21.87
N SER A 88 6.27 17.49 22.00
CA SER A 88 5.57 17.23 23.27
C SER A 88 6.20 16.11 24.12
N SER A 89 6.68 15.05 23.45
CA SER A 89 7.33 13.89 24.05
C SER A 89 8.26 13.24 23.03
N ILE A 90 9.51 13.03 23.40
CA ILE A 90 10.53 12.42 22.52
C ILE A 90 11.64 11.77 23.37
N THR A 91 12.27 10.72 22.83
CA THR A 91 13.50 10.16 23.41
C THR A 91 14.70 11.06 23.11
N ARG A 92 15.77 10.97 23.91
CA ARG A 92 16.98 11.77 23.69
C ARG A 92 17.64 11.42 22.36
N THR A 93 17.65 10.14 22.00
CA THR A 93 18.18 9.64 20.74
C THR A 93 17.39 10.16 19.54
N ASN A 94 16.06 9.99 19.51
CA ASN A 94 15.23 10.48 18.40
C ASN A 94 15.26 12.02 18.29
N PHE A 95 15.42 12.74 19.41
CA PHE A 95 15.61 14.19 19.38
C PHE A 95 16.94 14.58 18.73
N ARG A 96 18.03 13.90 19.05
CA ARG A 96 19.34 14.16 18.42
C ARG A 96 19.26 13.98 16.90
N ASP A 97 18.62 12.90 16.44
CA ASP A 97 18.49 12.61 15.01
C ASP A 97 17.55 13.59 14.30
N TYR A 98 16.41 13.94 14.90
CA TYR A 98 15.50 14.95 14.35
C TYR A 98 16.14 16.34 14.31
N TYR A 99 16.86 16.72 15.37
CA TYR A 99 17.58 17.99 15.45
C TYR A 99 18.65 18.09 14.35
N THR A 100 19.49 17.05 14.21
CA THR A 100 20.61 17.04 13.27
C THR A 100 20.16 16.95 11.82
N ASN A 101 19.16 16.11 11.51
CA ASN A 101 18.78 15.80 10.12
C ASN A 101 17.61 16.65 9.60
N PHE A 102 16.86 17.35 10.45
CA PHE A 102 15.70 18.15 10.04
C PHE A 102 15.70 19.58 10.59
N ILE A 103 15.92 19.79 11.89
CA ILE A 103 15.85 21.14 12.47
C ILE A 103 16.99 22.03 11.94
N ILE A 104 18.24 21.57 11.99
CA ILE A 104 19.38 22.36 11.47
C ILE A 104 19.23 22.65 9.96
N PRO A 105 18.97 21.66 9.07
CA PRO A 105 18.89 21.94 7.62
C PRO A 105 17.67 22.76 7.20
N SER A 106 16.64 22.87 8.05
CA SER A 106 15.40 23.60 7.76
C SER A 106 15.27 24.91 8.52
N GLN A 107 16.32 25.39 9.20
CA GLN A 107 16.24 26.47 10.19
C GLN A 107 15.56 27.74 9.65
N ASP A 108 15.90 28.18 8.44
CA ASP A 108 15.33 29.39 7.80
C ASP A 108 13.82 29.30 7.52
N ARG A 109 13.24 28.09 7.60
CA ARG A 109 11.81 27.82 7.40
C ARG A 109 11.01 27.81 8.70
N ILE A 110 11.67 27.75 9.87
CA ILE A 110 11.00 27.54 11.16
C ILE A 110 10.36 28.85 11.65
N THR A 111 9.03 28.89 11.66
CA THR A 111 8.26 30.05 12.13
C THR A 111 7.84 29.95 13.60
N SER A 112 7.75 28.72 14.15
CA SER A 112 7.54 28.50 15.58
C SER A 112 8.16 27.19 16.03
N LEU A 113 8.92 27.23 17.13
CA LEU A 113 9.50 26.06 17.79
C LEU A 113 9.07 26.03 19.26
N TYR A 114 8.30 25.00 19.62
CA TYR A 114 7.86 24.75 21.00
C TYR A 114 8.29 23.35 21.43
N ILE A 115 8.97 23.26 22.57
CA ILE A 115 9.51 22.00 23.11
C ILE A 115 9.08 21.92 24.58
N THR A 116 8.10 21.08 24.90
CA THR A 116 7.77 20.79 26.30
C THR A 116 8.70 19.69 26.79
N ASN A 117 9.59 20.01 27.73
CA ASN A 117 10.58 19.05 28.19
C ASN A 117 9.96 17.95 29.07
N ARG A 118 9.51 16.88 28.40
CA ARG A 118 9.56 15.51 28.91
C ARG A 118 10.41 14.69 27.95
N PHE A 119 11.73 14.81 28.07
CA PHE A 119 12.61 13.74 27.57
C PHE A 119 12.23 12.46 28.32
N SER A 120 11.54 11.55 27.63
CA SER A 120 11.38 10.19 28.12
C SER A 120 12.78 9.60 28.21
N TYR A 121 13.24 9.31 29.43
CA TYR A 121 14.57 8.76 29.65
C TYR A 121 14.75 7.53 28.78
N ASP A 122 15.75 7.57 27.89
CA ASP A 122 16.22 6.36 27.22
C ASP A 122 16.69 5.42 28.33
N LEU A 123 15.94 4.32 28.54
CA LEU A 123 16.29 3.29 29.49
C LEU A 123 17.45 2.50 28.88
N ASP A 124 18.66 2.98 29.16
CA ASP A 124 19.93 2.32 28.83
C ASP A 124 20.00 0.96 29.57
N ILE A 125 19.42 -0.08 28.96
CA ILE A 125 19.60 -1.47 29.36
C ILE A 125 20.98 -1.91 28.84
N SER A 126 21.98 -1.71 29.69
CA SER A 126 23.38 -2.13 29.52
C SER A 126 23.57 -3.64 29.58
#